data_AF-A0A834G5D3-F1
#
_entry.id   AF-A0A834G5D3-F1
#
_cell.length_a   1.000
_cell.length_b   1.000
_cell.length_c   1.000
_cell.angle_alpha   90.00
_cell.angle_beta   90.00
_cell.angle_gamma   90.00
#
_symmetry.space_group_name_H-M   'P 1'
#
loop_
_entity.id
_entity.type
_entity.pdbx_description
1 polymer ?
#
loop_
_entity_poly.entity_id
_entity_poly.type
_entity_poly.pdbx_seq_one_letter_code
_entity_poly.pdbx_strand_id
1 'polypeptide(L)'
;MSRSQDTMSVKQKQQESNAQQTKTPVYQIPEPVVNKALKEVTCGLWYADGDLDIECIRVLGDSCLRLIKKMKVATTERISEFITRNKITNDCTSQQIEEILSSMVLDNEIIEVKSTGLGEYHSIPIGTECCRAASGMGGARIGAMGSIPCRVCSRINQCTPDGIISPNTCVYYEKWLNFELDFV
;
A
#
# COMPACT_ATOMS: atom_id res chain seq x y z
N MET A 1 61.07 -58.43 -38.12
CA MET A 1 60.12 -59.54 -38.38
C MET A 1 58.92 -59.29 -37.48
N SER A 2 57.97 -58.46 -37.87
CA SER A 2 56.81 -58.72 -38.74
C SER A 2 55.54 -58.80 -37.90
N ARG A 3 54.49 -58.08 -38.34
CA ARG A 3 53.05 -58.17 -37.96
C ARG A 3 52.66 -57.61 -36.59
N SER A 4 51.63 -56.77 -36.40
CA SER A 4 50.49 -56.27 -37.21
C SER A 4 50.06 -54.93 -36.56
N GLN A 5 49.73 -53.83 -37.25
CA GLN A 5 48.44 -53.52 -37.92
C GLN A 5 47.24 -53.88 -37.03
N ASP A 6 46.46 -52.93 -36.49
CA ASP A 6 45.42 -52.11 -37.15
C ASP A 6 44.65 -51.38 -36.02
N THR A 7 44.01 -50.20 -36.09
CA THR A 7 43.52 -49.34 -37.18
C THR A 7 43.31 -47.93 -36.61
N MET A 8 43.69 -46.91 -37.38
CA MET A 8 43.06 -45.59 -37.32
C MET A 8 42.08 -45.46 -38.49
N SER A 9 41.12 -44.55 -38.31
CA SER A 9 40.43 -43.75 -39.33
C SER A 9 39.02 -44.14 -39.81
N VAL A 10 38.13 -43.18 -39.53
CA VAL A 10 37.30 -42.47 -40.51
C VAL A 10 36.20 -43.26 -41.23
N LYS A 11 34.95 -42.93 -40.87
CA LYS A 11 33.81 -42.75 -41.79
C LYS A 11 33.00 -41.55 -41.24
N GLN A 12 33.11 -40.32 -41.76
CA GLN A 12 32.37 -39.75 -42.92
C GLN A 12 30.92 -40.27 -42.95
N LYS A 13 29.92 -39.53 -42.44
CA LYS A 13 29.26 -38.30 -42.94
C LYS A 13 28.38 -38.55 -44.18
N GLN A 14 27.07 -38.61 -43.93
CA GLN A 14 25.93 -38.47 -44.86
C GLN A 14 24.74 -38.17 -43.91
N GLN A 15 24.23 -36.96 -43.65
CA GLN A 15 23.64 -35.91 -44.52
C GLN A 15 22.51 -36.54 -45.37
N GLU A 16 21.22 -36.25 -45.23
CA GLU A 16 20.53 -35.01 -44.87
C GLU A 16 19.00 -35.28 -44.79
N SER A 17 18.25 -34.34 -44.21
CA SER A 17 16.78 -34.14 -44.33
C SER A 17 15.84 -35.14 -43.62
N ASN A 18 15.08 -34.67 -42.62
CA ASN A 18 13.79 -34.04 -42.90
C ASN A 18 13.27 -33.31 -41.66
N ALA A 19 12.67 -32.17 -41.93
CA ALA A 19 12.10 -31.17 -41.08
C ALA A 19 10.87 -31.67 -40.28
N GLN A 20 10.69 -31.02 -39.13
CA GLN A 20 9.45 -30.74 -38.39
C GLN A 20 8.42 -31.87 -38.18
N GLN A 21 8.19 -32.22 -36.90
CA GLN A 21 6.88 -32.01 -36.26
C GLN A 21 7.01 -32.05 -34.72
N THR A 22 7.18 -30.85 -34.14
CA THR A 22 6.64 -30.35 -32.86
C THR A 22 6.37 -31.31 -31.70
N LYS A 23 7.18 -31.18 -30.64
CA LYS A 23 6.68 -31.15 -29.26
C LYS A 23 7.55 -30.19 -28.45
N THR A 24 6.98 -29.04 -28.12
CA THR A 24 7.60 -28.05 -27.24
C THR A 24 7.87 -28.70 -25.89
N PRO A 25 9.12 -28.75 -25.40
CA PRO A 25 9.37 -29.12 -24.03
C PRO A 25 8.80 -28.00 -23.16
N VAL A 26 7.89 -28.36 -22.26
CA VAL A 26 7.47 -27.49 -21.16
C VAL A 26 8.75 -27.01 -20.51
N TYR A 27 9.02 -25.70 -20.60
CA TYR A 27 10.09 -25.10 -19.83
C TYR A 27 9.70 -25.29 -18.37
N GLN A 28 10.35 -26.23 -17.73
CA GLN A 28 10.37 -26.34 -16.29
C GLN A 28 11.00 -25.04 -15.82
N ILE A 29 10.17 -24.12 -15.33
CA ILE A 29 10.64 -22.92 -14.64
C ILE A 29 11.50 -23.47 -13.50
N PRO A 30 12.83 -23.21 -13.48
CA PRO A 30 13.64 -23.60 -12.33
C PRO A 30 12.97 -23.02 -11.10
N GLU A 31 12.74 -23.85 -10.07
CA GLU A 31 12.16 -23.38 -8.82
C GLU A 31 12.81 -22.05 -8.45
N PRO A 32 12.01 -21.01 -8.13
CA PRO A 32 12.57 -19.70 -7.88
C PRO A 32 13.62 -19.87 -6.81
N VAL A 33 14.85 -19.47 -7.12
CA VAL A 33 15.88 -19.20 -6.12
C VAL A 33 15.26 -18.16 -5.22
N VAL A 34 14.58 -18.62 -4.17
CA VAL A 34 14.06 -17.79 -3.10
C VAL A 34 15.28 -17.21 -2.46
N ASN A 35 15.64 -16.01 -2.93
CA ASN A 35 16.66 -15.22 -2.32
C ASN A 35 16.21 -15.00 -0.88
N LYS A 36 16.96 -15.61 0.03
CA LYS A 36 16.80 -15.61 1.49
C LYS A 36 17.11 -14.23 2.10
N ALA A 37 16.85 -13.14 1.37
CA ALA A 37 16.96 -11.75 1.82
C ALA A 37 15.72 -10.91 1.47
N LEU A 38 14.58 -11.56 1.21
CA LEU A 38 13.25 -10.90 1.14
C LEU A 38 12.29 -11.46 2.20
N LYS A 39 12.82 -11.91 3.33
CA LYS A 39 12.10 -11.72 4.59
C LYS A 39 12.42 -10.28 5.00
N GLU A 40 11.44 -9.54 5.49
CA GLU A 40 11.66 -8.32 6.29
C GLU A 40 11.81 -6.97 5.56
N VAL A 41 11.33 -6.82 4.33
CA VAL A 41 10.90 -5.48 3.90
C VAL A 41 9.54 -5.21 4.55
N THR A 42 9.57 -4.74 5.80
CA THR A 42 8.53 -4.05 6.62
C THR A 42 7.10 -4.60 6.70
N CYS A 43 6.78 -5.70 6.02
CA CYS A 43 5.39 -6.16 5.83
C CYS A 43 4.93 -7.17 6.90
N GLY A 44 5.81 -7.70 7.74
CA GLY A 44 5.47 -8.84 8.62
C GLY A 44 4.59 -8.52 9.83
N LEU A 45 4.41 -7.25 10.20
CA LEU A 45 3.61 -6.85 11.37
C LEU A 45 2.18 -6.46 11.03
N TRP A 46 1.95 -5.95 9.81
CA TRP A 46 0.64 -5.52 9.38
C TRP A 46 -0.24 -6.67 8.92
N TYR A 47 0.25 -7.91 8.91
CA TYR A 47 -0.48 -9.06 8.39
C TYR A 47 -0.73 -10.07 9.51
N ALA A 48 -1.99 -10.48 9.65
CA ALA A 48 -2.42 -11.58 10.49
C ALA A 48 -2.98 -12.68 9.57
N ASP A 49 -2.47 -13.90 9.71
CA ASP A 49 -2.92 -15.07 8.93
C ASP A 49 -2.89 -14.91 7.40
N GLY A 50 -2.03 -14.02 6.89
CA GLY A 50 -1.90 -13.75 5.45
C GLY A 50 -2.74 -12.58 4.94
N ASP A 51 -3.60 -12.01 5.79
CA ASP A 51 -4.42 -10.83 5.49
C ASP A 51 -3.91 -9.60 6.22
N LEU A 52 -4.09 -8.42 5.63
CA LEU A 52 -3.72 -7.15 6.25
C LEU A 52 -4.63 -6.89 7.47
N ASP A 53 -4.04 -6.74 8.64
CA ASP A 53 -4.69 -6.37 9.88
C ASP A 53 -5.01 -4.86 9.89
N ILE A 54 -6.11 -4.53 9.22
CA ILE A 54 -6.65 -3.18 9.11
C ILE A 54 -7.00 -2.61 10.49
N GLU A 55 -7.46 -3.46 11.42
CA GLU A 55 -7.86 -3.01 12.76
C GLU A 55 -6.64 -2.60 13.59
N CYS A 56 -5.53 -3.34 13.51
CA CYS A 56 -4.27 -2.96 14.13
C CYS A 56 -3.76 -1.61 13.59
N ILE A 57 -3.75 -1.44 12.26
CA ILE A 57 -3.37 -0.18 11.59
C ILE A 57 -4.23 0.98 12.10
N ARG A 58 -5.55 0.77 12.14
CA ARG A 58 -6.52 1.77 12.57
C ARG A 58 -6.34 2.15 14.05
N VAL A 59 -6.22 1.16 14.94
CA VAL A 59 -6.02 1.38 16.38
C VAL A 59 -4.72 2.14 16.65
N LEU A 60 -3.65 1.80 15.92
CA LEU A 60 -2.38 2.49 16.04
C LEU A 60 -2.47 3.93 15.53
N GLY A 61 -3.03 4.16 14.35
CA GLY A 61 -3.26 5.49 13.78
C GLY A 61 -4.09 6.39 14.70
N ASP A 62 -5.21 5.86 15.21
CA ASP A 62 -6.05 6.55 16.20
C ASP A 62 -5.27 6.89 17.47
N SER A 63 -4.38 5.99 17.92
CA SER A 63 -3.56 6.21 19.11
C SER A 63 -2.50 7.29 18.90
N CYS A 64 -1.82 7.31 17.75
CA CYS A 64 -0.93 8.38 17.32
C CYS A 64 -1.68 9.72 17.31
N LEU A 65 -2.85 9.76 16.68
CA LEU A 65 -3.65 10.99 16.56
C LEU A 65 -4.09 11.52 17.92
N ARG A 66 -4.55 10.65 18.82
CA ARG A 66 -4.92 11.02 20.20
C ARG A 66 -3.73 11.60 20.96
N LEU A 67 -2.54 11.00 20.81
CA LEU A 67 -1.33 11.48 21.47
C LEU A 67 -0.93 12.86 20.97
N ILE A 68 -0.91 13.07 19.65
CA ILE A 68 -0.59 14.36 19.03
C ILE A 68 -1.59 15.43 19.46
N LYS A 69 -2.89 15.13 19.47
CA LYS A 69 -3.94 16.05 19.95
C LYS A 69 -3.74 16.43 21.42
N LYS A 70 -3.35 15.47 22.27
CA LYS A 70 -3.11 15.71 23.71
C LYS A 70 -1.87 16.56 23.96
N MET A 71 -0.80 16.34 23.21
CA MET A 71 0.47 17.06 23.36
C MET A 71 0.54 18.35 22.53
N LYS A 72 -0.43 18.56 21.64
CA LYS A 72 -0.53 19.63 20.63
C LYS A 72 0.53 19.58 19.53
N VAL A 73 1.77 19.29 19.91
CA VAL A 73 2.92 19.05 19.04
C VAL A 73 3.69 17.84 19.57
N ALA A 74 4.17 16.98 18.67
CA ALA A 74 4.92 15.78 19.01
C ALA A 74 5.99 15.48 17.95
N THR A 75 7.16 14.98 18.36
CA THR A 75 8.14 14.41 17.43
C THR A 75 7.84 12.94 17.19
N THR A 76 8.26 12.41 16.05
CA THR A 76 8.14 10.97 15.72
C THR A 76 8.77 10.09 16.80
N GLU A 77 9.96 10.48 17.30
CA GLU A 77 10.66 9.79 18.38
C GLU A 77 9.83 9.73 19.68
N ARG A 78 9.18 10.84 20.05
CA ARG A 78 8.34 10.87 21.25
C ARG A 78 7.08 10.03 21.09
N ILE A 79 6.54 9.97 19.88
CA ILE A 79 5.37 9.13 19.55
C ILE A 79 5.76 7.65 19.62
N SER A 80 6.88 7.27 19.01
CA SER A 80 7.36 5.89 19.00
C SER A 80 7.67 5.39 20.40
N GLU A 81 8.38 6.17 21.21
CA GLU A 81 8.62 5.86 22.61
C GLU A 81 7.32 5.63 23.39
N PHE A 82 6.30 6.46 23.18
CA PHE A 82 5.04 6.34 23.90
C PHE A 82 4.30 5.05 23.52
N ILE A 83 4.30 4.69 22.25
CA ILE A 83 3.63 3.48 21.76
C ILE A 83 4.33 2.23 22.29
N THR A 84 5.66 2.17 22.17
CA THR A 84 6.46 1.05 22.68
C THR A 84 6.35 0.92 24.20
N ARG A 85 6.35 2.03 24.94
CA ARG A 85 6.24 2.04 26.41
C ARG A 85 4.89 1.56 26.90
N ASN A 86 3.81 1.93 26.20
CA ASN A 86 2.45 1.57 26.61
C ASN A 86 1.96 0.25 25.98
N LYS A 87 2.75 -0.39 25.11
CA LYS A 87 2.41 -1.64 24.41
C LYS A 87 1.00 -1.59 23.79
N ILE A 88 0.71 -0.49 23.10
CA ILE A 88 -0.64 -0.21 22.55
C ILE A 88 -0.99 -1.24 21.45
N THR A 89 0.02 -1.66 20.70
CA THR A 89 -0.04 -2.68 19.65
C THR A 89 1.19 -3.59 19.76
N ASN A 90 1.15 -4.77 19.14
CA ASN A 90 2.27 -5.72 19.08
C ASN A 90 3.56 -5.01 18.62
N ASP A 91 4.73 -5.49 19.07
CA ASP A 91 6.06 -4.88 18.96
C ASP A 91 6.33 -4.07 17.67
N CYS A 92 5.84 -2.82 17.61
CA CYS A 92 6.05 -1.92 16.49
C CYS A 92 7.45 -1.32 16.56
N THR A 93 8.15 -1.33 15.43
CA THR A 93 9.40 -0.61 15.24
C THR A 93 9.16 0.88 14.99
N SER A 94 10.16 1.73 15.21
CA SER A 94 10.06 3.16 14.92
C SER A 94 9.73 3.46 13.46
N GLN A 95 10.28 2.68 12.53
CA GLN A 95 10.02 2.80 11.08
C GLN A 95 8.55 2.56 10.74
N GLN A 96 7.91 1.58 11.36
CA GLN A 96 6.49 1.29 11.13
C GLN A 96 5.60 2.43 11.62
N ILE A 97 5.99 3.06 12.72
CA ILE A 97 5.28 4.21 13.27
C ILE A 97 5.47 5.42 12.34
N GLU A 98 6.65 5.61 11.75
CA GLU A 98 6.90 6.62 10.71
C GLU A 98 6.06 6.40 9.45
N GLU A 99 5.88 5.16 9.00
CA GLU A 99 5.01 4.83 7.86
C GLU A 99 3.55 5.21 8.14
N ILE A 100 3.05 4.88 9.34
CA ILE A 100 1.69 5.24 9.76
C ILE A 100 1.53 6.76 9.85
N LEU A 101 2.48 7.46 10.46
CA LEU A 101 2.46 8.92 10.52
C LEU A 101 2.51 9.54 9.12
N SER A 102 3.30 8.97 8.20
CA SER A 102 3.34 9.41 6.81
C SER A 102 1.98 9.24 6.13
N SER A 103 1.30 8.11 6.33
CA SER A 103 -0.08 7.93 5.85
C SER A 103 -1.02 9.00 6.41
N MET A 104 -0.95 9.27 7.72
CA MET A 104 -1.79 10.29 8.35
C MET A 104 -1.51 11.72 7.84
N VAL A 105 -0.28 12.02 7.41
CA VAL A 105 0.05 13.28 6.72
C VAL A 105 -0.61 13.32 5.34
N LEU A 106 -0.58 12.22 4.59
CA LEU A 106 -1.24 12.12 3.28
C LEU A 106 -2.76 12.27 3.40
N ASP A 107 -3.34 11.69 4.45
CA ASP A 107 -4.77 11.81 4.79
C ASP A 107 -5.13 13.18 5.40
N ASN A 108 -4.14 14.07 5.54
CA ASN A 108 -4.26 15.43 6.05
C ASN A 108 -4.85 15.49 7.48
N GLU A 109 -4.66 14.43 8.26
CA GLU A 109 -5.07 14.38 9.67
C GLU A 109 -4.04 15.06 10.58
N ILE A 110 -2.77 14.99 10.18
CA ILE A 110 -1.65 15.65 10.84
C ILE A 110 -0.82 16.43 9.81
N ILE A 111 -0.05 17.39 10.29
CA ILE A 111 0.82 18.23 9.46
C ILE A 111 2.21 18.22 10.06
N GLU A 112 3.21 18.03 9.20
CA GLU A 112 4.62 18.15 9.55
C GLU A 112 5.05 19.62 9.57
N VAL A 113 5.74 20.01 10.64
CA VAL A 113 6.18 21.38 10.92
C VAL A 113 7.57 21.35 11.56
N LYS A 114 8.31 22.46 11.44
CA LYS A 114 9.59 22.63 12.14
C LYS A 114 9.37 23.39 13.44
N SER A 115 10.02 22.91 14.50
CA SER A 115 9.97 23.53 15.82
C SER A 115 10.52 24.96 15.78
N THR A 116 9.76 25.89 16.34
CA THR A 116 10.19 27.28 16.56
C THR A 116 10.85 27.48 17.93
N GLY A 117 10.84 26.46 18.80
CA GLY A 117 11.33 26.53 20.18
C GLY A 117 10.52 27.45 21.11
N LEU A 118 9.39 27.98 20.66
CA LEU A 118 8.55 28.91 21.41
C LEU A 118 7.15 28.33 21.65
N GLY A 119 6.51 28.71 22.76
CA GLY A 119 5.15 28.30 23.10
C GLY A 119 5.01 26.78 23.19
N GLU A 120 4.14 26.21 22.34
CA GLU A 120 3.88 24.76 22.29
C GLU A 120 5.11 23.94 21.82
N TYR A 121 6.12 24.60 21.26
CA TYR A 121 7.38 23.99 20.82
C TYR A 121 8.52 24.12 21.85
N HIS A 122 8.30 24.72 23.03
CA HIS A 122 9.39 24.99 23.99
C HIS A 122 10.18 23.73 24.40
N SER A 123 9.54 22.56 24.47
CA SER A 123 10.19 21.31 24.84
C SER A 123 10.97 20.64 23.70
N ILE A 124 11.01 21.25 22.51
CA ILE A 124 11.58 20.68 21.29
C ILE A 124 12.66 21.63 20.76
N PRO A 125 13.87 21.15 20.45
CA PRO A 125 14.92 21.99 19.87
C PRO A 125 14.47 22.71 18.59
N ILE A 126 14.98 23.92 18.38
CA ILE A 126 14.63 24.72 17.19
C ILE A 126 15.08 23.98 15.93
N GLY A 127 14.21 23.95 14.92
CA GLY A 127 14.49 23.33 13.62
C GLY A 127 14.22 21.83 13.56
N THR A 128 13.93 21.17 14.68
CA THR A 128 13.53 19.75 14.70
C THR A 128 12.17 19.55 14.01
N GLU A 129 12.06 18.50 13.20
CA GLU A 129 10.81 18.08 12.57
C GLU A 129 9.85 17.49 13.61
N CYS A 130 8.61 17.97 13.57
CA CYS A 130 7.56 17.58 14.49
C CYS A 130 6.20 17.62 13.81
N CYS A 131 5.25 16.88 14.35
CA CYS A 131 3.90 16.78 13.84
C CYS A 131 2.93 17.49 14.80
N ARG A 132 1.90 18.11 14.22
CA ARG A 132 0.74 18.60 14.97
C ARG A 132 -0.54 18.14 14.30
N ALA A 133 -1.62 18.07 15.07
CA ALA A 133 -2.94 17.79 14.51
C ALA A 133 -3.35 18.90 13.55
N ALA A 134 -3.94 18.55 12.41
CA ALA A 134 -4.52 19.53 11.51
C ALA A 134 -5.68 20.25 12.21
N SER A 135 -5.50 21.54 12.54
CA SER A 135 -6.54 22.34 13.17
C SER A 135 -7.50 22.86 12.10
N GLY A 136 -8.71 22.28 12.03
CA GLY A 136 -9.83 22.85 11.25
C GLY A 136 -10.66 21.90 10.40
N MET A 137 -10.20 20.68 10.10
CA MET A 137 -10.89 19.73 9.25
C MET A 137 -10.58 18.31 9.73
N GLY A 138 -11.47 17.73 10.52
CA GLY A 138 -11.37 16.31 10.88
C GLY A 138 -11.51 15.46 9.62
N GLY A 139 -10.44 14.72 9.28
CA GLY A 139 -10.36 13.80 8.15
C GLY A 139 -10.57 14.45 6.79
N ALA A 140 -10.14 13.78 5.73
CA ALA A 140 -10.67 14.00 4.40
C ALA A 140 -12.17 13.69 4.40
N ARG A 141 -13.00 14.62 4.88
CA ARG A 141 -14.45 14.53 4.73
C ARG A 141 -14.74 14.50 3.25
N ILE A 142 -15.17 13.34 2.78
CA ILE A 142 -15.60 13.13 1.40
C ILE A 142 -16.62 14.24 1.13
N GLY A 143 -16.24 15.20 0.28
CA GLY A 143 -17.14 16.30 -0.07
C GLY A 143 -18.43 15.73 -0.66
N ALA A 144 -19.52 16.49 -0.63
CA ALA A 144 -20.83 16.01 -1.12
C ALA A 144 -20.79 15.39 -2.53
N MET A 145 -19.83 15.79 -3.38
CA MET A 145 -19.63 15.24 -4.72
C MET A 145 -18.82 13.93 -4.72
N GLY A 146 -18.02 13.64 -3.70
CA GLY A 146 -17.35 12.35 -3.54
C GLY A 146 -18.25 11.27 -2.96
N SER A 147 -19.36 11.66 -2.32
CA SER A 147 -20.33 10.76 -1.71
C SER A 147 -21.53 10.46 -2.63
N ILE A 148 -21.50 10.87 -3.90
CA ILE A 148 -22.61 10.72 -4.84
C ILE A 148 -22.03 10.31 -6.21
N PRO A 149 -22.64 9.34 -6.94
CA PRO A 149 -22.07 8.78 -8.17
C PRO A 149 -21.99 9.78 -9.33
N CYS A 150 -22.65 10.94 -9.22
CA CYS A 150 -22.68 11.97 -10.27
C CYS A 150 -21.29 12.52 -10.63
N ARG A 151 -20.32 12.51 -9.70
CA ARG A 151 -18.96 13.03 -9.97
C ARG A 151 -18.20 12.23 -11.03
N VAL A 152 -18.48 10.94 -11.15
CA VAL A 152 -17.83 10.05 -12.14
C VAL A 152 -18.71 9.75 -13.34
N CYS A 153 -19.91 10.34 -13.41
CA CYS A 153 -20.83 10.14 -14.51
C CYS A 153 -20.30 10.79 -15.80
N SER A 154 -20.03 9.98 -16.82
CA SER A 154 -19.51 10.43 -18.12
C SER A 154 -20.48 11.34 -18.90
N ARG A 155 -21.76 11.35 -18.51
CA ARG A 155 -22.83 12.11 -19.16
C ARG A 155 -23.42 13.21 -18.28
N ILE A 156 -22.75 13.59 -17.18
CA ILE A 156 -23.27 14.58 -16.23
C ILE A 156 -23.65 15.92 -16.88
N ASN A 157 -22.92 16.35 -17.91
CA ASN A 157 -23.19 17.59 -18.65
C ASN A 157 -24.51 17.58 -19.45
N GLN A 158 -25.12 16.42 -19.64
CA GLN A 158 -26.39 16.25 -20.35
C GLN A 158 -27.54 15.90 -19.39
N CYS A 159 -27.26 15.84 -18.08
CA CYS A 159 -28.22 15.47 -17.07
C CYS A 159 -29.06 16.68 -16.66
N THR A 160 -30.37 16.67 -16.96
CA THR A 160 -31.31 17.74 -16.58
C THR A 160 -32.62 17.13 -16.06
N PRO A 161 -33.35 17.78 -15.14
CA PRO A 161 -34.59 17.23 -14.56
C PRO A 161 -35.62 16.77 -15.61
N ASP A 162 -35.76 17.55 -16.69
CA ASP A 162 -36.72 17.31 -17.79
C ASP A 162 -36.04 16.73 -19.06
N GLY A 163 -34.79 16.29 -18.96
CA GLY A 163 -34.00 15.78 -20.08
C GLY A 163 -34.18 14.29 -20.34
N ILE A 164 -33.67 13.82 -21.49
CA ILE A 164 -33.58 12.39 -21.83
C ILE A 164 -32.73 11.65 -20.78
N ILE A 165 -31.67 12.30 -20.32
CA ILE A 165 -30.89 11.87 -19.16
C ILE A 165 -31.36 12.72 -17.99
N SER A 166 -32.17 12.14 -17.11
CA SER A 166 -32.73 12.83 -15.95
C SER A 166 -32.27 12.18 -14.65
N PRO A 167 -31.96 12.96 -13.60
CA PRO A 167 -31.65 12.42 -12.29
C PRO A 167 -32.81 11.62 -11.69
N ASN A 168 -34.05 11.95 -12.06
CA ASN A 168 -35.27 11.30 -11.53
C ASN A 168 -35.48 9.88 -12.11
N THR A 169 -34.91 9.60 -13.30
CA THR A 169 -35.02 8.30 -13.99
C THR A 169 -33.64 7.64 -14.18
N CYS A 170 -32.61 8.13 -13.48
CA CYS A 170 -31.24 7.68 -13.65
C CYS A 170 -31.01 6.32 -12.98
N VAL A 171 -30.87 5.27 -13.79
CA VAL A 171 -30.59 3.90 -13.33
C VAL A 171 -29.33 3.80 -12.45
N TYR A 172 -28.29 4.59 -12.75
CA TYR A 172 -27.06 4.60 -11.94
C TYR A 172 -27.28 5.22 -10.57
N TYR A 173 -28.13 6.24 -10.49
CA TYR A 173 -28.44 6.91 -9.23
C TYR A 173 -29.34 6.03 -8.36
N GLU A 174 -30.34 5.38 -8.94
CA GLU A 174 -31.21 4.41 -8.26
C GLU A 174 -30.43 3.20 -7.73
N LYS A 175 -29.58 2.58 -8.55
CA LYS A 175 -28.71 1.49 -8.10
C LYS A 175 -27.81 1.90 -6.94
N TRP A 176 -27.36 3.15 -6.92
CA TRP A 176 -26.54 3.67 -5.84
C TRP A 176 -27.32 4.01 -4.58
N LEU A 177 -28.57 4.45 -4.69
CA LEU A 177 -29.44 4.67 -3.53
C LEU A 177 -29.96 3.35 -2.94
N ASN A 178 -30.08 2.30 -3.77
CA ASN A 178 -30.59 0.99 -3.37
C ASN A 178 -29.52 0.10 -2.69
N PHE A 179 -28.38 0.65 -2.26
CA PHE A 179 -27.38 -0.09 -1.49
C PHE A 179 -27.83 -0.29 -0.02
N GLU A 180 -28.81 -1.18 0.18
CA GLU A 180 -28.78 -2.06 1.34
C GLU A 180 -28.06 -3.37 0.93
N LEU A 181 -27.00 -3.72 1.67
CA LEU A 181 -26.40 -5.06 1.82
C LEU A 181 -25.47 -5.62 0.72
N ASP A 182 -24.24 -5.09 0.61
CA ASP A 182 -23.07 -5.86 0.07
C ASP A 182 -21.82 -5.71 0.97
N PHE A 183 -22.03 -5.59 2.29
CA PHE A 183 -20.98 -5.68 3.32
C PHE A 183 -21.37 -6.65 4.46
N VAL A 184 -21.94 -7.81 4.11
CA VAL A 184 -21.99 -9.00 4.98
C VAL A 184 -21.18 -10.10 4.32
#